data_AF-A0A380DNF3-F1
#
_entry.id   AF-A0A380DNF3-F1
#
_cell.length_a   1.000
_cell.length_b   1.000
_cell.length_c   1.000
_cell.angle_alpha   90.00
_cell.angle_beta   90.00
_cell.angle_gamma   90.00
#
_symmetry.space_group_name_H-M   'P 1'
#
loop_
_entity.id
_entity.type
_entity.pdbx_description
1 polymer ?
#
loop_
_entity_poly.entity_id
_entity_poly.type
_entity_poly.pdbx_seq_one_letter_code
_entity_poly.pdbx_strand_id
1 'polypeptide(L)'
;MRDWLEGSTLTTRQAEIRVQDAYTLRCIPQIHGASFQVFNYVKQQLEFEMNAANDNPLIFEEANETFVISGGNFHGQPIAFALDHLKLGVSELANVSERRLERLVNPQLNGDLPAFLSPEPGLQSGAMIMQYAAASLVSENKTLAHPASVDSITSSANQEDHVSMGTTAARHGYQIIENARRVLAIECVIALQAAELKGVEGLSPKTRRKYDEFRSIVPSITHDRQFHKDMKRLHSI
;
A
#
# COMPACT_ATOMS: atom_id res chain seq x y z
N MET A 1 -13.89 -9.20 -3.11
CA MET A 1 -13.32 -10.54 -2.83
C MET A 1 -14.21 -11.69 -3.25
N ARG A 2 -15.45 -11.83 -2.75
CA ARG A 2 -16.32 -12.98 -3.12
C ARG A 2 -16.45 -13.18 -4.64
N ASP A 3 -16.79 -12.11 -5.34
CA ASP A 3 -16.86 -12.06 -6.80
C ASP A 3 -15.53 -12.37 -7.52
N TRP A 4 -14.39 -12.12 -6.87
CA TRP A 4 -13.07 -12.46 -7.43
C TRP A 4 -12.70 -13.94 -7.22
N LEU A 5 -13.28 -14.61 -6.23
CA LEU A 5 -12.98 -16.00 -5.88
C LEU A 5 -14.06 -16.99 -6.35
N GLU A 6 -15.10 -16.49 -7.00
CA GLU A 6 -16.21 -17.31 -7.50
C GLU A 6 -15.72 -18.36 -8.50
N GLY A 7 -16.04 -19.63 -8.26
CA GLY A 7 -15.60 -20.77 -9.08
C GLY A 7 -14.18 -21.25 -8.81
N SER A 8 -13.46 -20.66 -7.85
CA SER A 8 -12.14 -21.17 -7.42
C SER A 8 -12.28 -22.49 -6.67
N THR A 9 -11.44 -23.48 -6.99
CA THR A 9 -11.28 -24.71 -6.18
C THR A 9 -10.12 -24.60 -5.19
N LEU A 10 -9.30 -23.54 -5.28
CA LEU A 10 -8.21 -23.24 -4.33
C LEU A 10 -8.67 -22.53 -3.04
N THR A 11 -9.98 -22.41 -2.82
CA THR A 11 -10.55 -21.84 -1.60
C THR A 11 -11.30 -22.90 -0.81
N THR A 12 -11.28 -22.79 0.51
CA THR A 12 -11.99 -23.73 1.39
C THR A 12 -13.11 -23.02 2.15
N ARG A 13 -14.06 -23.81 2.64
CA ARG A 13 -15.03 -23.36 3.63
C ARG A 13 -14.47 -23.52 5.05
N GLN A 14 -15.11 -22.82 5.98
CA GLN A 14 -14.78 -22.92 7.40
C GLN A 14 -14.84 -24.38 7.86
N ALA A 15 -13.84 -24.82 8.62
CA ALA A 15 -13.70 -26.16 9.17
C ALA A 15 -13.44 -27.30 8.17
N GLU A 16 -13.26 -27.04 6.86
CA GLU A 16 -12.83 -28.08 5.91
C GLU A 16 -11.38 -28.51 6.15
N ILE A 17 -10.45 -27.54 6.24
CA ILE A 17 -9.02 -27.79 6.53
C ILE A 17 -8.64 -27.27 7.91
N ARG A 18 -9.28 -26.20 8.38
CA ARG A 18 -8.99 -25.53 9.64
C ARG A 18 -10.20 -24.78 10.16
N VAL A 19 -10.28 -24.62 11.48
CA VAL A 19 -11.40 -23.95 12.14
C VAL A 19 -11.48 -22.46 11.75
N GLN A 20 -10.32 -21.79 11.65
CA GLN A 20 -10.23 -20.39 11.25
C GLN A 20 -8.95 -20.13 10.44
N ASP A 21 -9.04 -19.19 9.50
CA ASP A 21 -7.87 -18.61 8.85
C ASP A 21 -7.16 -17.58 9.75
N ALA A 22 -5.87 -17.37 9.47
CA ALA A 22 -5.08 -16.29 10.06
C ALA A 22 -5.66 -14.91 9.70
N TYR A 23 -5.40 -13.92 10.55
CA TYR A 23 -5.97 -12.57 10.40
C TYR A 23 -5.60 -11.88 9.08
N THR A 24 -4.41 -12.16 8.54
CA THR A 24 -3.96 -11.59 7.27
C THR A 24 -4.81 -12.00 6.07
N LEU A 25 -5.59 -13.08 6.20
CA LEU A 25 -6.59 -13.52 5.23
C LEU A 25 -8.02 -13.20 5.70
N ARG A 26 -8.34 -13.55 6.94
CA ARG A 26 -9.70 -13.43 7.48
C ARG A 26 -10.14 -11.98 7.68
N CYS A 27 -9.21 -11.11 8.03
CA CYS A 27 -9.46 -9.70 8.31
C CYS A 27 -9.20 -8.79 7.11
N ILE A 28 -9.03 -9.33 5.89
CA ILE A 28 -8.85 -8.51 4.68
C ILE A 28 -9.94 -7.42 4.56
N PRO A 29 -11.24 -7.73 4.73
CA PRO A 29 -12.28 -6.69 4.63
C PRO A 29 -12.12 -5.56 5.64
N GLN A 30 -11.74 -5.87 6.87
CA GLN A 30 -11.59 -4.89 7.95
C GLN A 30 -10.34 -4.03 7.74
N ILE A 31 -9.20 -4.65 7.43
CA ILE A 31 -7.92 -3.96 7.24
C ILE A 31 -7.95 -3.07 5.99
N HIS A 32 -8.39 -3.63 4.86
CA HIS A 32 -8.49 -2.86 3.62
C HIS A 32 -9.62 -1.82 3.69
N GLY A 33 -10.74 -2.15 4.35
CA GLY A 33 -11.85 -1.22 4.56
C GLY A 33 -11.45 0.03 5.32
N ALA A 34 -10.68 -0.11 6.40
CA ALA A 34 -10.13 1.03 7.14
C ALA A 34 -9.21 1.91 6.26
N SER A 35 -8.37 1.28 5.44
CA SER A 35 -7.51 2.00 4.49
C SER A 35 -8.32 2.77 3.44
N PHE A 36 -9.40 2.19 2.92
CA PHE A 36 -10.29 2.89 1.98
C PHE A 36 -11.03 4.08 2.62
N GLN A 37 -11.42 3.97 3.89
CA GLN A 37 -12.01 5.11 4.63
C GLN A 37 -11.03 6.28 4.71
N VAL A 38 -9.77 5.98 5.03
CA VAL A 38 -8.68 6.98 4.99
C VAL A 38 -8.57 7.62 3.62
N PHE A 39 -8.53 6.82 2.53
CA PHE A 39 -8.41 7.38 1.17
C PHE A 39 -9.57 8.29 0.79
N ASN A 40 -10.79 7.95 1.20
CA ASN A 40 -11.96 8.79 0.95
C ASN A 40 -11.87 10.12 1.72
N TYR A 41 -11.43 10.09 2.98
CA TYR A 41 -11.18 11.30 3.75
C TYR A 41 -10.12 12.19 3.09
N VAL A 42 -8.98 11.60 2.70
CA VAL A 42 -7.88 12.33 2.05
C VAL A 42 -8.32 12.95 0.73
N LYS A 43 -9.03 12.17 -0.10
CA LYS A 43 -9.60 12.64 -1.36
C LYS A 43 -10.49 13.87 -1.12
N GLN A 44 -11.42 13.78 -0.17
CA GLN A 44 -12.33 14.87 0.14
C GLN A 44 -11.58 16.14 0.59
N GLN A 45 -10.58 16.02 1.46
CA GLN A 45 -9.81 17.17 1.91
C GLN A 45 -9.04 17.83 0.77
N LEU A 46 -8.42 17.02 -0.11
CA LEU A 46 -7.74 17.54 -1.30
C LEU A 46 -8.72 18.21 -2.27
N GLU A 47 -9.90 17.63 -2.47
CA GLU A 47 -10.97 18.20 -3.31
C GLU A 47 -11.46 19.54 -2.75
N PHE A 48 -11.57 19.69 -1.44
CA PHE A 48 -11.90 20.99 -0.84
C PHE A 48 -10.78 22.02 -1.03
N GLU A 49 -9.54 21.64 -0.72
CA GLU A 49 -8.40 22.57 -0.83
C GLU A 49 -8.16 23.04 -2.27
N MET A 50 -8.20 22.13 -3.24
CA MET A 50 -7.94 22.50 -4.64
C MET A 50 -9.01 23.41 -5.25
N ASN A 51 -10.19 23.48 -4.62
CA ASN A 51 -11.30 24.33 -5.04
C ASN A 51 -11.49 25.54 -4.10
N ALA A 52 -10.58 25.76 -3.15
CA ALA A 52 -10.62 26.89 -2.21
C ALA A 52 -9.83 28.10 -2.74
N ALA A 53 -10.24 29.30 -2.35
CA ALA A 53 -9.40 30.49 -2.44
C ALA A 53 -8.45 30.52 -1.23
N ASN A 54 -7.25 29.95 -1.40
CA ASN A 54 -6.23 29.80 -0.36
C ASN A 54 -5.07 30.80 -0.45
N ASP A 55 -5.29 31.92 -1.15
CA ASP A 55 -4.36 33.05 -1.20
C ASP A 55 -4.69 34.09 -0.12
N ASN A 56 -3.83 35.10 0.02
CA ASN A 56 -4.04 36.24 0.90
C ASN A 56 -3.37 37.52 0.35
N PRO A 57 -4.06 38.68 0.32
CA PRO A 57 -5.42 38.94 0.81
C PRO A 57 -6.51 38.45 -0.15
N LEU A 58 -7.72 38.30 0.37
CA LEU A 58 -8.91 38.00 -0.44
C LEU A 58 -9.62 39.29 -0.84
N ILE A 59 -10.15 39.30 -2.06
CA ILE A 59 -10.89 40.42 -2.64
C ILE A 59 -12.36 40.04 -2.75
N PHE A 60 -13.24 40.87 -2.21
CA PHE A 60 -14.69 40.71 -2.27
C PHE A 60 -15.31 41.93 -2.94
N GLU A 61 -16.11 41.71 -3.97
CA GLU A 61 -16.89 42.76 -4.61
C GLU A 61 -18.35 42.64 -4.14
N GLU A 62 -18.85 43.66 -3.44
CA GLU A 62 -20.25 43.74 -3.02
C GLU A 62 -20.88 45.05 -3.48
N ALA A 63 -21.92 44.95 -4.31
CA ALA A 63 -22.59 46.09 -4.93
C ALA A 63 -21.61 47.06 -5.65
N ASN A 64 -21.31 48.20 -5.03
CA ASN A 64 -20.43 49.24 -5.58
C ASN A 64 -19.14 49.43 -4.75
N GLU A 65 -18.83 48.49 -3.86
CA GLU A 65 -17.65 48.54 -2.98
C GLU A 65 -16.78 47.29 -3.18
N THR A 66 -15.47 47.48 -3.06
CA THR A 66 -14.48 46.40 -3.09
C THR A 66 -13.81 46.32 -1.72
N PHE A 67 -13.94 45.17 -1.07
CA PHE A 67 -13.27 44.87 0.19
C PHE A 67 -12.02 44.03 -0.06
N VAL A 68 -10.92 44.41 0.59
CA VAL A 68 -9.66 43.64 0.61
C VAL A 68 -9.43 43.17 2.03
N ILE A 69 -9.55 41.87 2.27
CA ILE A 69 -9.51 41.27 3.61
C ILE A 69 -8.25 40.41 3.74
N SER A 70 -7.44 40.71 4.76
CA SER A 70 -6.35 39.83 5.17
C SER A 70 -6.90 38.66 5.99
N GLY A 71 -6.61 37.44 5.57
CA GLY A 71 -6.96 36.19 6.24
C GLY A 71 -5.79 35.23 6.36
N GLY A 72 -6.09 33.96 6.65
CA GLY A 72 -5.09 32.90 6.86
C GLY A 72 -5.34 31.65 6.01
N ASN A 73 -6.08 31.77 4.90
CA ASN A 73 -6.50 30.61 4.11
C ASN A 73 -5.34 29.83 3.48
N PHE A 74 -4.15 30.41 3.38
CA PHE A 74 -2.92 29.74 2.94
C PHE A 74 -2.40 28.68 3.94
N HIS A 75 -2.91 28.66 5.17
CA HIS A 75 -2.41 27.75 6.20
C HIS A 75 -2.89 26.31 5.98
N GLY A 76 -2.05 25.47 5.36
CA GLY A 76 -2.37 24.10 4.94
C GLY A 76 -2.48 23.04 6.06
N GLN A 77 -2.98 23.37 7.25
CA GLN A 77 -3.16 22.39 8.34
C GLN A 77 -4.11 21.25 7.98
N PRO A 78 -5.29 21.51 7.35
CA PRO A 78 -6.20 20.43 6.96
C PRO A 78 -5.54 19.41 6.04
N ILE A 79 -4.74 19.88 5.08
CA ILE A 79 -3.99 19.02 4.17
C ILE A 79 -2.85 18.28 4.87
N ALA A 80 -2.14 18.92 5.79
CA ALA A 80 -1.11 18.23 6.58
C ALA A 80 -1.70 17.04 7.35
N PHE A 81 -2.85 17.22 8.01
CA PHE A 81 -3.56 16.12 8.68
C PHE A 81 -4.05 15.05 7.71
N ALA A 82 -4.62 15.44 6.57
CA ALA A 82 -5.04 14.48 5.55
C ALA A 82 -3.87 13.62 5.08
N LEU A 83 -2.74 14.24 4.75
CA LEU A 83 -1.56 13.53 4.27
C LEU A 83 -0.96 12.64 5.37
N ASP A 84 -0.98 13.06 6.63
CA ASP A 84 -0.55 12.19 7.73
C ASP A 84 -1.47 10.99 7.91
N HIS A 85 -2.79 11.14 7.72
CA HIS A 85 -3.71 10.00 7.67
C HIS A 85 -3.41 9.08 6.48
N LEU A 86 -3.09 9.62 5.30
CA LEU A 86 -2.71 8.84 4.12
C LEU A 86 -1.53 7.92 4.43
N LYS A 87 -0.51 8.42 5.13
CA LYS A 87 0.67 7.63 5.55
C LYS A 87 0.25 6.39 6.34
N LEU A 88 -0.71 6.53 7.26
CA LEU A 88 -1.23 5.42 8.07
C LEU A 88 -1.95 4.38 7.19
N GLY A 89 -2.91 4.83 6.37
CA GLY A 89 -3.71 3.94 5.53
C GLY A 89 -2.89 3.15 4.53
N VAL A 90 -1.91 3.79 3.88
CA VAL A 90 -1.04 3.11 2.91
C VAL A 90 -0.03 2.18 3.59
N SER A 91 0.54 2.59 4.73
CA SER A 91 1.47 1.74 5.49
C SER A 91 0.83 0.42 5.90
N GLU A 92 -0.45 0.45 6.29
CA GLU A 92 -1.15 -0.77 6.71
C GLU A 92 -1.43 -1.73 5.56
N LEU A 93 -1.70 -1.23 4.35
CA LEU A 93 -1.79 -2.08 3.15
C LEU A 93 -0.47 -2.79 2.85
N ALA A 94 0.66 -2.09 3.01
CA ALA A 94 1.98 -2.69 2.86
C ALA A 94 2.28 -3.74 3.95
N ASN A 95 1.96 -3.44 5.21
CA ASN A 95 2.12 -4.37 6.33
C ASN A 95 1.37 -5.69 6.08
N VAL A 96 0.07 -5.62 5.76
CA VAL A 96 -0.74 -6.82 5.58
C VAL A 96 -0.31 -7.61 4.32
N SER A 97 0.15 -6.92 3.27
CA SER A 97 0.75 -7.54 2.09
C SER A 97 2.01 -8.33 2.42
N GLU A 98 2.91 -7.74 3.21
CA GLU A 98 4.13 -8.41 3.66
C GLU A 98 3.83 -9.60 4.58
N ARG A 99 2.81 -9.50 5.44
CA ARG A 99 2.37 -10.66 6.23
C ARG A 99 1.73 -11.75 5.38
N ARG A 100 1.09 -11.44 4.24
CA ARG A 100 0.54 -12.46 3.32
C ARG A 100 1.64 -13.17 2.53
N LEU A 101 2.64 -12.44 2.03
CA LEU A 101 3.76 -13.07 1.33
C LEU A 101 4.63 -13.91 2.28
N GLU A 102 4.81 -13.52 3.55
CA GLU A 102 5.48 -14.34 4.57
C GLU A 102 4.81 -15.70 4.70
N ARG A 103 3.47 -15.72 4.75
CA ARG A 103 2.70 -16.96 4.84
C ARG A 103 2.88 -17.87 3.64
N LEU A 104 3.17 -17.34 2.46
CA LEU A 104 3.40 -18.14 1.25
C LEU A 104 4.81 -18.75 1.23
N VAL A 105 5.81 -18.01 1.73
CA VAL A 105 7.21 -18.47 1.72
C VAL A 105 7.55 -19.36 2.92
N ASN A 106 6.78 -19.28 4.01
CA ASN A 106 7.03 -20.05 5.23
C ASN A 106 6.38 -21.45 5.16
N PRO A 107 7.17 -22.55 5.16
CA PRO A 107 6.64 -23.91 5.05
C PRO A 107 5.74 -24.32 6.23
N GLN A 108 5.83 -23.64 7.37
CA GLN A 108 4.94 -23.89 8.50
C GLN A 108 3.54 -23.30 8.30
N LEU A 109 3.36 -22.40 7.33
CA LEU A 109 2.14 -21.60 7.14
C LEU A 109 1.52 -21.75 5.74
N ASN A 110 2.27 -22.22 4.75
CA ASN A 110 1.95 -22.11 3.33
C ASN A 110 1.14 -23.28 2.72
N GLY A 111 0.75 -24.28 3.53
CA GLY A 111 -0.13 -25.36 3.09
C GLY A 111 0.52 -26.33 2.09
N ASP A 112 1.67 -26.87 2.50
CA ASP A 112 2.48 -27.90 1.83
C ASP A 112 3.30 -27.41 0.62
N LEU A 113 3.43 -26.09 0.43
CA LEU A 113 4.29 -25.55 -0.60
C LEU A 113 5.77 -25.65 -0.17
N PRO A 114 6.72 -25.80 -1.11
CA PRO A 114 8.15 -25.79 -0.81
C PRO A 114 8.55 -24.54 -0.02
N ALA A 115 9.53 -24.69 0.89
CA ALA A 115 10.09 -23.56 1.62
C ALA A 115 10.59 -22.49 0.64
N PHE A 116 10.20 -21.24 0.89
CA PHE A 116 10.49 -20.09 0.04
C PHE A 116 10.03 -20.23 -1.42
N LEU A 117 9.13 -21.17 -1.72
CA LEU A 117 8.70 -21.52 -3.07
C LEU A 117 9.90 -21.87 -3.99
N SER A 118 10.98 -22.40 -3.39
CA SER A 118 12.19 -22.75 -4.11
C SER A 118 11.97 -23.96 -5.03
N PRO A 119 12.46 -23.92 -6.29
CA PRO A 119 12.40 -25.07 -7.18
C PRO A 119 13.33 -26.20 -6.74
N GLU A 120 14.40 -25.90 -6.00
CA GLU A 120 15.36 -26.88 -5.50
C GLU A 120 15.90 -26.45 -4.12
N PRO A 121 15.18 -26.77 -3.03
CA PRO A 121 15.56 -26.37 -1.68
C PRO A 121 16.97 -26.83 -1.29
N GLY A 122 17.77 -25.91 -0.72
CA GLY A 122 19.15 -26.16 -0.30
C GLY A 122 20.20 -25.77 -1.34
N LEU A 123 19.84 -25.74 -2.64
CA LEU A 123 20.69 -25.19 -3.71
C LEU A 123 20.19 -23.83 -4.20
N GLN A 124 18.88 -23.68 -4.35
CA GLN A 124 18.22 -22.46 -4.81
C GLN A 124 17.48 -21.81 -3.63
N SER A 125 17.60 -20.49 -3.50
CA SER A 125 16.99 -19.70 -2.41
C SER A 125 15.53 -19.35 -2.68
N GLY A 126 15.09 -19.34 -3.95
CA GLY A 126 13.73 -18.99 -4.33
C GLY A 126 13.36 -17.57 -3.87
N ALA A 127 12.21 -17.43 -3.21
CA ALA A 127 11.66 -16.15 -2.77
C ALA A 127 12.20 -15.63 -1.43
N MET A 128 13.19 -16.29 -0.82
CA MET A 128 13.72 -15.94 0.50
C MET A 128 14.11 -14.46 0.60
N ILE A 129 14.94 -13.98 -0.32
CA ILE A 129 15.46 -12.60 -0.28
C ILE A 129 14.39 -11.58 -0.68
N MET A 130 13.38 -11.98 -1.46
CA MET A 130 12.24 -11.12 -1.77
C MET A 130 11.46 -10.76 -0.50
N GLN A 131 11.29 -11.71 0.42
CA GLN A 131 10.70 -11.42 1.73
C GLN A 131 11.52 -10.40 2.52
N TYR A 132 12.85 -10.51 2.52
CA TYR A 132 13.72 -9.57 3.25
C TYR A 132 13.58 -8.15 2.72
N ALA A 133 13.51 -8.00 1.40
CA ALA A 133 13.26 -6.71 0.77
C ALA A 133 11.89 -6.12 1.18
N ALA A 134 10.82 -6.93 1.16
CA ALA A 134 9.50 -6.49 1.61
C ALA A 134 9.50 -6.08 3.09
N ALA A 135 10.13 -6.88 3.96
CA ALA A 135 10.25 -6.62 5.38
C ALA A 135 10.99 -5.29 5.67
N SER A 136 12.06 -5.02 4.92
CA SER A 136 12.79 -3.75 5.02
C SER A 136 11.91 -2.55 4.66
N LEU A 137 11.17 -2.63 3.55
CA LEU A 137 10.31 -1.55 3.06
C LEU A 137 9.15 -1.25 4.02
N VAL A 138 8.49 -2.29 4.57
CA VAL A 138 7.42 -2.06 5.57
C VAL A 138 7.98 -1.54 6.88
N SER A 139 9.22 -1.88 7.23
CA SER A 139 9.90 -1.34 8.41
C SER A 139 10.20 0.15 8.25
N GLU A 140 10.68 0.57 7.08
CA GLU A 140 10.92 1.98 6.76
C GLU A 140 9.62 2.80 6.79
N ASN A 141 8.51 2.25 6.30
CA ASN A 141 7.22 2.93 6.37
C ASN A 141 6.82 3.31 7.82
N LYS A 142 7.22 2.52 8.82
CA LYS A 142 6.91 2.81 10.24
C LYS A 142 7.55 4.09 10.73
N THR A 143 8.77 4.41 10.26
CA THR A 143 9.46 5.64 10.65
C THR A 143 8.88 6.83 9.90
N LEU A 144 8.62 6.68 8.60
CA LEU A 144 7.99 7.70 7.76
C LEU A 144 6.56 8.05 8.19
N ALA A 145 5.86 7.12 8.84
CA ALA A 145 4.50 7.30 9.33
C ALA A 145 4.38 8.27 10.51
N HIS A 146 5.48 8.65 11.17
CA HIS A 146 5.43 9.68 12.22
C HIS A 146 4.81 10.97 11.65
N PRO A 147 3.78 11.55 12.28
CA PRO A 147 3.07 12.70 11.72
C PRO A 147 4.03 13.89 11.58
N ALA A 148 4.05 14.52 10.42
CA ALA A 148 4.82 15.73 10.21
C ALA A 148 4.03 16.96 10.70
N SER A 149 2.70 16.87 10.69
CA SER A 149 1.78 17.96 11.03
C SER A 149 1.74 18.34 12.51
N VAL A 150 2.44 17.60 13.38
CA VAL A 150 2.55 17.89 14.82
C VAL A 150 3.78 18.74 15.13
N ASP A 151 4.63 19.00 14.13
CA ASP A 151 5.79 19.88 14.24
C ASP A 151 5.45 21.27 13.70
N SER A 152 6.11 22.29 14.26
CA SER A 152 6.01 23.68 13.83
C SER A 152 7.24 24.45 14.32
N ILE A 153 7.90 25.17 13.41
CA ILE A 153 9.07 26.00 13.73
C ILE A 153 8.82 27.41 13.19
N THR A 154 8.98 28.39 14.07
CA THR A 154 8.77 29.80 13.75
C THR A 154 9.70 30.31 12.66
N SER A 155 9.18 31.21 11.85
CA SER A 155 9.77 31.80 10.66
C SER A 155 9.55 33.31 10.65
N SER A 156 10.28 34.03 9.79
CA SER A 156 10.05 35.47 9.53
C SER A 156 10.00 36.34 10.80
N ALA A 157 10.99 36.18 11.69
CA ALA A 157 11.09 36.91 12.97
C ALA A 157 9.83 36.77 13.87
N ASN A 158 9.24 35.57 13.92
CA ASN A 158 8.00 35.23 14.62
C ASN A 158 6.72 35.80 14.01
N GLN A 159 6.77 36.32 12.79
CA GLN A 159 5.55 36.68 12.07
C GLN A 159 4.80 35.44 11.56
N GLU A 160 5.54 34.39 11.20
CA GLU A 160 5.02 33.06 10.85
C GLU A 160 5.36 32.10 12.00
N ASP A 161 4.66 32.25 13.12
CA ASP A 161 4.94 31.55 14.37
C ASP A 161 4.34 30.13 14.45
N HIS A 162 3.44 29.80 13.53
CA HIS A 162 2.85 28.46 13.37
C HIS A 162 2.76 28.05 11.89
N VAL A 163 3.18 26.82 11.58
CA VAL A 163 3.15 26.25 10.22
C VAL A 163 2.68 24.80 10.24
N SER A 164 2.14 24.32 9.12
CA SER A 164 1.51 22.99 9.06
C SER A 164 2.44 21.82 8.76
N MET A 165 3.63 22.08 8.23
CA MET A 165 4.54 21.06 7.67
C MET A 165 3.89 20.15 6.60
N GLY A 166 2.83 20.63 5.93
CA GLY A 166 2.06 19.84 4.95
C GLY A 166 2.91 19.28 3.79
N THR A 167 3.90 20.03 3.32
CA THR A 167 4.83 19.57 2.27
C THR A 167 5.69 18.38 2.75
N THR A 168 6.12 18.38 4.00
CA THR A 168 6.87 17.25 4.58
C THR A 168 5.98 16.02 4.70
N ALA A 169 4.73 16.19 5.16
CA ALA A 169 3.73 15.12 5.17
C ALA A 169 3.52 14.51 3.76
N ALA A 170 3.42 15.37 2.73
CA ALA A 170 3.28 14.93 1.33
C ALA A 170 4.47 14.09 0.86
N ARG A 171 5.70 14.57 1.12
CA ARG A 171 6.95 13.89 0.72
C ARG A 171 7.12 12.54 1.40
N HIS A 172 6.74 12.43 2.69
CA HIS A 172 6.76 11.15 3.39
C HIS A 172 5.65 10.21 2.87
N GLY A 173 4.46 10.74 2.61
CA GLY A 173 3.36 9.99 1.99
C GLY A 173 3.73 9.39 0.63
N TYR A 174 4.38 10.17 -0.23
CA TYR A 174 4.87 9.69 -1.52
C TYR A 174 5.85 8.51 -1.38
N GLN A 175 6.82 8.61 -0.46
CA GLN A 175 7.77 7.53 -0.20
C GLN A 175 7.08 6.26 0.30
N ILE A 176 6.11 6.39 1.20
CA ILE A 176 5.32 5.26 1.70
C ILE A 176 4.52 4.60 0.57
N ILE A 177 3.92 5.38 -0.33
CA ILE A 177 3.20 4.85 -1.51
C ILE A 177 4.14 4.04 -2.40
N GLU A 178 5.32 4.57 -2.71
CA GLU A 178 6.32 3.87 -3.53
C GLU A 178 6.78 2.57 -2.87
N ASN A 179 7.02 2.59 -1.55
CA ASN A 179 7.35 1.39 -0.79
C ASN A 179 6.21 0.37 -0.80
N ALA A 180 4.96 0.80 -0.61
CA ALA A 180 3.80 -0.08 -0.68
C ALA A 180 3.61 -0.71 -2.06
N ARG A 181 3.81 0.05 -3.14
CA ARG A 181 3.79 -0.48 -4.52
C ARG A 181 4.84 -1.58 -4.70
N ARG A 182 6.05 -1.40 -4.17
CA ARG A 182 7.12 -2.41 -4.23
C ARG A 182 6.76 -3.66 -3.45
N VAL A 183 6.20 -3.53 -2.24
CA VAL A 183 5.76 -4.67 -1.43
C VAL A 183 4.64 -5.45 -2.14
N LEU A 184 3.66 -4.76 -2.72
CA LEU A 184 2.59 -5.41 -3.50
C LEU A 184 3.12 -6.11 -4.75
N ALA A 185 4.12 -5.53 -5.44
CA ALA A 185 4.78 -6.18 -6.56
C ALA A 185 5.50 -7.46 -6.13
N ILE A 186 6.17 -7.45 -4.97
CA ILE A 186 6.81 -8.63 -4.37
C ILE A 186 5.76 -9.71 -4.06
N GLU A 187 4.68 -9.33 -3.36
CA GLU A 187 3.57 -10.24 -3.05
C GLU A 187 3.01 -10.86 -4.35
N CYS A 188 2.88 -10.07 -5.41
CA CYS A 188 2.39 -10.55 -6.70
C CYS A 188 3.30 -11.63 -7.29
N VAL A 189 4.63 -11.40 -7.36
CA VAL A 189 5.58 -12.43 -7.85
C VAL A 189 5.44 -13.73 -7.06
N ILE A 190 5.39 -13.62 -5.72
CA ILE A 190 5.31 -14.76 -4.82
C ILE A 190 3.96 -15.49 -4.96
N ALA A 191 2.85 -14.75 -5.09
CA ALA A 191 1.52 -15.31 -5.26
C ALA A 191 1.36 -16.04 -6.60
N LEU A 192 1.94 -15.51 -7.69
CA LEU A 192 1.97 -16.20 -8.98
C LEU A 192 2.71 -17.54 -8.87
N GLN A 193 3.86 -17.55 -8.19
CA GLN A 193 4.62 -18.78 -7.98
C GLN A 193 3.84 -19.79 -7.13
N ALA A 194 3.23 -19.33 -6.04
CA ALA A 194 2.44 -20.19 -5.17
C ALA A 194 1.22 -20.79 -5.90
N ALA A 195 0.51 -19.98 -6.70
CA ALA A 195 -0.63 -20.46 -7.50
C ALA A 195 -0.20 -21.51 -8.53
N GLU A 196 0.96 -21.33 -9.15
CA GLU A 196 1.52 -22.31 -10.10
C GLU A 196 1.86 -23.64 -9.44
N LEU A 197 2.54 -23.59 -8.29
CA LEU A 197 2.90 -24.79 -7.53
C LEU A 197 1.68 -25.51 -6.96
N LYS A 198 0.58 -24.79 -6.71
CA LYS A 198 -0.67 -25.37 -6.19
C LYS A 198 -1.58 -25.94 -7.28
N GLY A 199 -1.49 -25.42 -8.52
CA GLY A 199 -2.34 -25.81 -9.65
C GLY A 199 -3.19 -24.65 -10.17
N VAL A 200 -2.79 -24.07 -11.31
CA VAL A 200 -3.43 -22.88 -11.90
C VAL A 200 -4.84 -23.14 -12.43
N GLU A 201 -5.18 -24.39 -12.68
CA GLU A 201 -6.50 -24.88 -13.09
C GLU A 201 -7.55 -24.71 -11.97
N GLY A 202 -7.11 -24.59 -10.72
CA GLY A 202 -8.01 -24.36 -9.59
C GLY A 202 -8.32 -22.89 -9.30
N LEU A 203 -7.69 -21.95 -10.02
CA LEU A 203 -7.98 -20.51 -9.90
C LEU A 203 -9.40 -20.19 -10.37
N SER A 204 -10.00 -19.14 -9.82
CA SER A 204 -11.25 -18.61 -10.38
C SER A 204 -11.00 -18.07 -11.81
N PRO A 205 -12.04 -17.94 -12.64
CA PRO A 205 -11.89 -17.31 -13.96
C PRO A 205 -11.28 -15.90 -13.90
N LYS A 206 -11.53 -15.13 -12.83
CA LYS A 206 -10.99 -13.76 -12.68
C LYS A 206 -9.53 -13.77 -12.26
N THR A 207 -9.16 -14.58 -11.27
CA THR A 207 -7.77 -14.66 -10.82
C THR A 207 -6.90 -15.39 -11.84
N ARG A 208 -7.44 -16.33 -12.61
CA ARG A 208 -6.74 -16.97 -13.73
C ARG A 208 -6.34 -15.96 -14.81
N ARG A 209 -7.25 -15.09 -15.23
CA ARG A 209 -6.92 -14.01 -16.19
C ARG A 209 -5.79 -13.12 -15.70
N LYS A 210 -5.81 -12.75 -14.41
CA LYS A 210 -4.71 -11.96 -13.81
C LYS A 210 -3.40 -12.73 -13.67
N TYR A 211 -3.48 -14.02 -13.37
CA TYR A 211 -2.32 -14.90 -13.39
C TYR A 211 -1.68 -14.92 -14.79
N ASP A 212 -2.47 -15.16 -15.85
CA ASP A 212 -1.98 -15.21 -17.22
C ASP A 212 -1.39 -13.85 -17.66
N GLU A 213 -2.07 -12.74 -17.34
CA GLU A 213 -1.61 -11.37 -17.59
C GLU A 213 -0.25 -11.11 -16.93
N PHE A 214 -0.10 -11.36 -15.63
CA PHE A 214 1.15 -11.07 -14.93
C PHE A 214 2.26 -12.08 -15.23
N ARG A 215 1.93 -13.33 -15.58
CA ARG A 215 2.92 -14.30 -16.07
C ARG A 215 3.51 -13.93 -17.42
N SER A 216 2.79 -13.17 -18.24
CA SER A 216 3.36 -12.58 -19.47
C SER A 216 4.46 -11.54 -19.19
N ILE A 217 4.51 -10.99 -17.96
CA ILE A 217 5.45 -9.95 -17.53
C ILE A 217 6.61 -10.55 -16.72
N VAL A 218 6.29 -11.49 -15.82
CA VAL A 218 7.25 -12.14 -14.91
C VAL A 218 7.22 -13.65 -15.08
N PRO A 219 8.36 -14.27 -15.49
CA PRO A 219 8.43 -15.71 -15.70
C PRO A 219 8.38 -16.50 -14.39
N SER A 220 8.06 -17.80 -14.48
CA SER A 220 8.09 -18.75 -13.36
C SER A 220 9.48 -18.83 -12.71
N ILE A 221 9.52 -19.12 -11.41
CA ILE A 221 10.77 -19.29 -10.65
C ILE A 221 11.25 -20.73 -10.81
N THR A 222 12.00 -20.99 -11.88
CA THR A 222 12.60 -22.30 -12.17
C THR A 222 14.03 -22.45 -11.68
N HIS A 223 14.72 -21.33 -11.41
CA HIS A 223 16.06 -21.24 -10.83
C HIS A 223 16.25 -19.81 -10.27
N ASP A 224 17.21 -19.62 -9.38
CA ASP A 224 17.57 -18.32 -8.82
C ASP A 224 18.08 -17.39 -9.91
N ARG A 225 17.60 -16.15 -9.85
CA ARG A 225 18.00 -15.08 -10.77
C ARG A 225 17.91 -13.74 -10.07
N GLN A 226 18.24 -12.68 -10.79
CA GLN A 226 18.09 -11.31 -10.30
C GLN A 226 16.62 -10.90 -10.22
N PHE A 227 15.92 -11.33 -9.16
CA PHE A 227 14.49 -11.07 -8.94
C PHE A 227 14.12 -9.59 -8.87
N HIS A 228 15.07 -8.68 -8.61
CA HIS A 228 14.80 -7.23 -8.67
C HIS A 228 14.27 -6.77 -10.03
N LYS A 229 14.69 -7.43 -11.11
CA LYS A 229 14.18 -7.14 -12.46
C LYS A 229 12.70 -7.51 -12.58
N ASP A 230 12.31 -8.63 -11.99
CA ASP A 230 10.92 -9.11 -12.00
C ASP A 230 10.03 -8.17 -11.17
N MET A 231 10.48 -7.84 -9.95
CA MET A 231 9.80 -6.90 -9.05
C MET A 231 9.61 -5.54 -9.72
N LYS A 232 10.65 -5.02 -10.41
CA LYS A 232 10.60 -3.73 -11.10
C LYS A 232 9.60 -3.71 -12.26
N ARG A 233 9.47 -4.81 -13.01
CA ARG A 233 8.49 -4.91 -14.11
C ARG A 233 7.06 -4.79 -13.60
N LEU A 234 6.72 -5.49 -12.51
CA LEU A 234 5.39 -5.38 -11.89
C LEU A 234 5.16 -4.07 -11.13
N HIS A 235 6.21 -3.45 -10.61
CA HIS A 235 6.09 -2.12 -10.00
C HIS A 235 5.70 -1.02 -11.02
N SER A 236 6.04 -1.22 -12.30
CA SER A 236 5.91 -0.20 -13.35
C SER A 236 4.55 -0.22 -14.08
N ILE A 237 3.66 -1.14 -13.70
CA ILE A 237 2.27 -1.22 -14.16
C ILE A 237 1.30 -0.68 -13.11
#